data_AF-A0A382SHH2-F1
#
_entry.id   AF-A0A382SHH2-F1
#
_cell.length_a   1.000
_cell.length_b   1.000
_cell.length_c   1.000
_cell.angle_alpha   90.00
_cell.angle_beta   90.00
_cell.angle_gamma   90.00
#
_symmetry.space_group_name_H-M   'P 1'
#
loop_
_entity.id
_entity.type
_entity.pdbx_description
1 polymer ?
#
loop_
_entity_poly.entity_id
_entity_poly.type
_entity_poly.pdbx_seq_one_letter_code
_entity_poly.pdbx_strand_id
1 'polypeptide(L)'
;MTKRSIILIVFGLLCGALIGTLLGELLGLILPAGVVKDFFLSSINFDLAGLTGQDLGVIVLDLNLLTLKFGLSLKFNFTSLIGLATAYYLLRFFR
;
A
#
# COMPACT_ATOMS: atom_id res chain seq x y z
N MET A 1 -2.64 -29.63 -9.99
CA MET A 1 -2.21 -28.31 -9.49
C MET A 1 -2.78 -27.23 -10.39
N THR A 2 -3.95 -26.72 -10.05
CA THR A 2 -4.60 -25.65 -10.82
C THR A 2 -3.73 -24.41 -10.77
N LYS A 3 -3.29 -23.91 -11.94
CA LYS A 3 -2.61 -22.62 -12.08
C LYS A 3 -3.57 -21.53 -11.63
N ARG A 4 -3.70 -21.30 -10.31
CA ARG A 4 -4.45 -20.17 -9.77
C ARG A 4 -3.73 -18.94 -10.30
N SER A 5 -4.48 -18.09 -10.99
CA SER A 5 -3.94 -16.87 -11.58
C SER A 5 -3.20 -16.11 -10.50
N ILE A 6 -1.89 -15.89 -10.68
CA ILE A 6 -1.03 -15.07 -9.81
C ILE A 6 -1.73 -13.75 -9.44
N ILE A 7 -2.53 -13.24 -10.38
CA ILE A 7 -3.48 -12.14 -10.22
C ILE A 7 -4.36 -12.24 -8.97
N LEU A 8 -4.96 -13.38 -8.64
CA LEU A 8 -5.82 -13.50 -7.44
C LEU A 8 -5.03 -13.35 -6.15
N ILE A 9 -3.81 -13.89 -6.13
CA ILE A 9 -2.92 -13.81 -4.96
C ILE A 9 -2.46 -12.36 -4.76
N VAL A 10 -1.99 -11.73 -5.85
CA VAL A 10 -1.56 -10.32 -5.83
C VAL A 10 -2.71 -9.40 -5.46
N PHE A 11 -3.92 -9.63 -6.00
CA PHE A 11 -5.10 -8.83 -5.69
C PHE A 11 -5.52 -8.98 -4.23
N GLY A 12 -5.56 -10.21 -3.69
CA GLY A 12 -5.89 -10.43 -2.28
C GLY A 12 -4.88 -9.81 -1.32
N LEU A 13 -3.59 -9.87 -1.64
CA LEU A 13 -2.54 -9.19 -0.87
C LEU A 13 -2.69 -7.67 -0.90
N LEU A 14 -2.98 -7.08 -2.06
CA LEU A 14 -3.25 -5.65 -2.18
C LEU A 14 -4.47 -5.22 -1.36
N CYS A 15 -5.58 -5.96 -1.44
CA CYS A 15 -6.75 -5.68 -0.60
C CYS A 15 -6.42 -5.78 0.89
N GLY A 16 -5.65 -6.79 1.31
CA GLY A 16 -5.18 -6.95 2.68
C GLY A 16 -4.32 -5.80 3.17
N ALA A 17 -3.38 -5.34 2.33
CA ALA A 17 -2.54 -4.20 2.62
C ALA A 17 -3.38 -2.92 2.78
N LEU A 18 -4.31 -2.65 1.86
CA LEU A 18 -5.20 -1.49 1.90
C LEU A 18 -6.06 -1.47 3.16
N ILE A 19 -6.72 -2.59 3.49
CA ILE A 19 -7.55 -2.72 4.69
C ILE A 19 -6.69 -2.56 5.95
N GLY A 20 -5.50 -3.15 5.97
CA GLY A 20 -4.55 -3.00 7.08
C GLY A 20 -4.12 -1.55 7.30
N THR A 21 -3.84 -0.80 6.23
CA THR A 21 -3.48 0.63 6.35
C THR A 21 -4.65 1.47 6.88
N LEU A 22 -5.86 1.26 6.36
CA LEU A 22 -7.07 1.96 6.81
C LEU A 22 -7.38 1.69 8.29
N LEU A 23 -7.28 0.43 8.72
CA LEU A 23 -7.45 0.07 10.13
C LEU A 23 -6.35 0.67 11.01
N GLY A 24 -5.11 0.74 10.52
CA GLY A 24 -4.00 1.37 11.23
C GLY A 24 -4.21 2.86 11.48
N GLU A 25 -4.70 3.59 10.47
CA GLU A 25 -5.05 5.00 10.63
C GLU A 25 -6.23 5.20 11.60
N LEU A 26 -7.28 4.37 11.50
CA LEU A 26 -8.40 4.41 12.46
C LEU A 26 -7.95 4.14 13.90
N LEU A 27 -7.07 3.17 14.11
CA LEU A 27 -6.47 2.90 15.43
C LEU A 27 -5.60 4.09 15.90
N GLY A 28 -4.87 4.72 14.98
CA GLY A 28 -4.07 5.92 15.25
C GLY A 28 -4.88 7.14 15.71
N LEU A 29 -6.17 7.23 15.37
CA LEU A 29 -7.07 8.27 15.86
C LEU A 29 -7.50 8.06 17.31
N ILE A 30 -7.62 6.80 17.74
CA ILE A 30 -8.06 6.42 19.09
C ILE A 30 -6.87 6.42 20.07
N LEU A 31 -5.66 6.17 19.57
CA LEU A 31 -4.45 6.11 20.38
C LEU A 31 -4.04 7.50 20.91
N PRO A 32 -3.75 7.63 22.22
CA PRO A 32 -3.15 8.84 22.78
C PRO A 32 -1.72 9.04 22.26
N ALA A 33 -1.22 10.27 22.34
CA ALA A 33 0.12 10.60 21.89
C ALA A 33 1.18 9.78 22.64
N GLY A 34 2.08 9.11 21.90
CA GLY A 34 3.14 8.28 22.44
C GLY A 34 3.81 7.41 21.38
N VAL A 35 4.90 6.74 21.76
CA VAL A 35 5.73 5.90 20.87
C VAL A 35 4.95 4.82 20.12
N VAL A 36 3.85 4.32 20.69
CA VAL A 36 2.98 3.34 20.04
C VAL A 36 2.25 3.98 18.86
N LYS A 37 1.72 5.19 19.03
CA LYS A 37 1.06 5.91 17.94
C LYS A 37 2.05 6.20 16.80
N ASP A 38 3.26 6.66 17.14
CA ASP A 38 4.30 6.93 16.16
C ASP A 38 4.76 5.65 15.44
N PHE A 39 4.85 4.52 16.14
CA PHE A 39 5.19 3.23 15.52
C PHE A 39 4.12 2.73 14.55
N PHE A 40 2.83 2.90 14.89
CA PHE A 40 1.72 2.49 14.04
C PHE A 40 1.52 3.43 12.84
N LEU A 41 1.78 4.73 13.00
CA LEU A 41 1.66 5.73 11.94
C LEU A 41 2.94 5.86 11.11
N SER A 42 4.07 5.34 11.58
CA SER A 42 5.31 5.30 10.81
C SER A 42 5.07 4.54 9.51
N SER A 43 5.34 5.24 8.42
CA SER A 43 4.95 4.82 7.09
C SER A 43 6.10 4.93 6.12
N ILE A 44 6.37 3.84 5.41
CA ILE A 44 7.30 3.83 4.30
C ILE A 44 6.52 4.22 3.05
N ASN A 45 6.83 5.38 2.47
CA ASN A 45 6.24 5.83 1.21
C ASN A 45 7.07 5.26 0.06
N PHE A 46 6.45 4.43 -0.76
CA PHE A 46 7.00 3.94 -2.01
C PHE A 46 6.32 4.69 -3.17
N ASP A 47 7.06 5.60 -3.78
CA ASP A 47 6.62 6.30 -4.98
C ASP A 47 7.14 5.59 -6.22
N LEU A 48 6.22 5.07 -7.03
CA LEU A 48 6.58 4.29 -8.23
C LEU A 48 7.26 5.17 -9.31
N ALA A 49 7.04 6.49 -9.26
CA ALA A 49 7.65 7.45 -10.17
C ALA A 49 9.08 7.87 -9.76
N GLY A 50 9.47 7.70 -8.49
CA GLY A 50 10.85 7.91 -8.05
C GLY A 50 11.83 6.89 -8.65
N LEU A 51 11.34 5.69 -8.99
CA LEU A 51 12.10 4.67 -9.74
C LEU A 51 12.41 5.07 -11.19
N THR A 52 11.73 6.09 -11.73
CA THR A 52 11.95 6.59 -13.10
C THR A 52 12.83 7.83 -13.17
N GLY A 53 13.42 8.26 -12.04
CA GLY A 53 14.32 9.41 -11.99
C GLY A 53 13.64 10.76 -12.15
N GLN A 54 12.31 10.85 -11.95
CA GLN A 54 11.57 12.10 -11.94
C GLN A 54 11.35 12.56 -10.49
N ASP A 55 12.04 13.63 -10.09
CA ASP A 55 12.11 14.17 -8.72
C ASP A 55 10.74 14.56 -8.11
N LEU A 56 9.68 14.60 -8.91
CA LEU A 56 8.34 15.05 -8.50
C LEU A 56 7.33 13.91 -8.30
N GLY A 57 7.74 12.63 -8.37
CA GLY A 57 6.83 11.52 -8.07
C GLY A 57 5.68 11.36 -9.09
N VAL A 58 5.83 11.95 -10.27
CA VAL A 58 4.81 11.97 -11.31
C VAL A 58 5.45 11.60 -12.65
N ILE A 59 4.91 10.59 -13.32
CA ILE A 59 5.17 10.35 -14.74
C ILE A 59 4.38 11.42 -15.50
N VAL A 60 5.09 12.45 -15.97
CA VAL A 60 4.51 13.53 -16.75
C VAL A 60 4.60 13.16 -18.23
N LEU A 61 3.46 12.85 -18.86
CA LEU A 61 3.35 12.74 -20.31
C LEU A 61 2.87 14.09 -20.83
N ASP A 62 3.77 14.88 -21.39
CA ASP A 62 3.48 16.22 -21.88
C ASP A 62 3.30 16.21 -23.40
N LEU A 63 2.05 16.39 -23.85
CA LEU A 63 1.67 16.37 -25.26
C LEU A 63 1.31 17.78 -25.75
N ASN A 64 2.12 18.81 -25.46
CA ASN A 64 2.03 20.22 -25.93
C ASN A 64 0.71 21.01 -25.69
N LEU A 65 -0.42 20.32 -25.55
CA LEU A 65 -1.78 20.77 -25.29
C LEU A 65 -2.39 20.04 -24.07
N LEU A 66 -1.81 18.89 -23.67
CA LEU A 66 -2.34 18.06 -22.60
C LEU A 66 -1.20 17.41 -21.80
N THR A 67 -1.19 17.66 -20.49
CA THR A 67 -0.18 17.14 -19.56
C THR A 67 -0.83 16.11 -18.63
N LEU A 68 -0.50 14.83 -18.80
CA LEU A 68 -0.98 13.73 -17.96
C LEU A 68 0.02 13.43 -16.86
N LYS A 69 -0.43 13.54 -15.61
CA LYS A 69 0.36 13.32 -14.40
C LYS A 69 -0.05 12.01 -13.74
N PHE A 70 0.70 10.92 -13.98
CA PHE A 70 0.49 9.63 -13.31
C PHE A 70 1.45 9.48 -12.13
N GLY A 71 0.95 9.64 -10.90
CA GLY A 71 1.68 9.36 -9.67
C GLY A 71 1.03 8.19 -8.92
N LEU A 72 1.81 7.17 -8.58
CA LEU A 72 1.39 6.11 -7.66
C LEU A 72 2.28 6.20 -6.41
N SER A 73 1.68 6.58 -5.29
CA SER A 73 2.30 6.59 -3.98
C SER A 73 1.68 5.49 -3.13
N LEU A 74 2.49 4.52 -2.70
CA LEU A 74 2.07 3.44 -1.83
C LEU A 74 2.66 3.65 -0.45
N LYS A 75 1.81 4.00 0.51
CA LYS A 75 2.18 4.20 1.90
C LYS A 75 1.97 2.89 2.68
N PHE A 76 3.07 2.27 3.12
CA PHE A 76 3.04 1.05 3.92
C PHE A 76 3.36 1.36 5.38
N ASN A 77 2.37 1.15 6.25
CA ASN A 77 2.50 1.30 7.70
C ASN A 77 2.64 -0.07 8.36
N PHE A 78 3.03 -0.12 9.64
CA PHE A 78 3.13 -1.39 10.38
C PHE A 78 1.82 -2.21 10.36
N THR A 79 0.66 -1.54 10.45
CA THR A 79 -0.64 -2.23 10.36
C THR A 79 -0.93 -2.77 8.96
N SER A 80 -0.39 -2.14 7.91
CA SER A 80 -0.48 -2.66 6.54
C SER A 80 0.26 -4.00 6.40
N LEU A 81 1.41 -4.14 7.07
CA LEU A 81 2.16 -5.39 7.13
C LEU A 81 1.34 -6.50 7.81
N ILE A 82 0.67 -6.17 8.92
CA ILE A 82 -0.24 -7.09 9.60
C ILE A 82 -1.40 -7.48 8.67
N GLY A 83 -2.06 -6.51 8.02
CA GLY A 83 -3.15 -6.78 7.08
C GLY A 83 -2.73 -7.64 5.90
N LEU A 84 -1.52 -7.44 5.37
CA LEU A 84 -0.94 -8.26 4.32
C LEU A 84 -0.64 -9.69 4.81
N ALA A 85 -0.07 -9.83 6.01
CA ALA A 85 0.17 -11.14 6.63
C ALA A 85 -1.15 -11.89 6.89
N THR A 86 -2.18 -11.20 7.38
CA THR A 86 -3.53 -11.76 7.57
C THR A 86 -4.15 -12.16 6.24
N ALA A 87 -4.08 -11.34 5.21
CA ALA A 87 -4.61 -11.69 3.88
C ALA A 87 -3.87 -12.89 3.27
N TYR A 88 -2.54 -12.96 3.42
CA TYR A 88 -1.78 -14.15 3.03
C TYR A 88 -2.25 -15.40 3.79
N TYR A 89 -2.47 -15.26 5.10
CA TYR A 89 -2.95 -16.36 5.94
C TYR A 89 -4.36 -16.80 5.54
N LEU A 90 -5.28 -15.88 5.28
CA LEU A 90 -6.64 -16.17 4.80
C LEU A 90 -6.61 -16.86 3.43
N LEU A 91 -5.79 -16.36 2.50
CA LEU A 91 -5.59 -17.00 1.19
C LEU A 91 -4.99 -18.40 1.31
N ARG A 92 -4.19 -18.66 2.36
CA ARG A 92 -3.65 -19.99 2.67
C ARG A 92 -4.67 -20.89 3.37
N PHE A 93 -5.54 -20.34 4.22
CA PHE A 93 -6.54 -21.09 4.99
C PHE A 93 -7.75 -21.49 4.15
N PHE A 94 -8.24 -20.59 3.28
CA PHE A 94 -9.29 -20.89 2.30
C PHE A 94 -8.77 -21.61 1.04
N ARG A 95 -7.55 -22.16 1.12
CA ARG A 95 -6.92 -22.90 0.03
C ARG A 95 -7.38 -24.34 -0.03
#